data_AF-A0A7Y1XHL6-F1
#
_entry.id   AF-A0A7Y1XHL6-F1
#
_cell.length_a   1.000
_cell.length_b   1.000
_cell.length_c   1.000
_cell.angle_alpha   90.00
_cell.angle_beta   90.00
_cell.angle_gamma   90.00
#
_symmetry.space_group_name_H-M   'P 1'
#
loop_
_entity.id
_entity.type
_entity.pdbx_description
1 polymer ?
#
loop_
_entity_poly.entity_id
_entity_poly.type
_entity_poly.pdbx_seq_one_letter_code
_entity_poly.pdbx_strand_id
1 'polypeptide(L)'
;MVFTDLDGSLLDHHSYSYDAALPALTLLEQKNIPIIFCSSKTRAEMDRLRIDMGHAAPFIIENGAAICGLTHRNGAFLGWDGSETIALGKP
;
A
#
# COMPACT_ATOMS: atom_id res chain seq x y z
N MET A 1 -0.45 -12.94 -3.05
CA MET A 1 -0.45 -11.47 -2.91
C MET A 1 -1.70 -10.93 -3.58
N VAL A 2 -2.32 -9.91 -3.00
CA VAL A 2 -3.51 -9.22 -3.52
C VAL A 2 -3.16 -7.77 -3.76
N PHE A 3 -3.65 -7.21 -4.86
CA PHE A 3 -3.56 -5.78 -5.17
C PHE A 3 -4.94 -5.18 -5.03
N THR A 4 -5.03 -3.98 -4.46
CA THR A 4 -6.31 -3.28 -4.33
C THR A 4 -6.11 -1.79 -4.53
N ASP A 5 -7.05 -1.21 -5.27
CA ASP A 5 -7.20 0.24 -5.33
C ASP A 5 -7.81 0.77 -4.03
N LEU A 6 -7.61 2.06 -3.76
CA LEU A 6 -8.12 2.69 -2.55
C LEU A 6 -9.48 3.36 -2.80
N ASP A 7 -9.53 4.45 -3.54
CA ASP A 7 -10.74 5.29 -3.60
C ASP A 7 -11.87 4.61 -4.38
N GLY A 8 -12.99 4.33 -3.71
CA GLY A 8 -14.12 3.63 -4.32
C GLY A 8 -13.89 2.13 -4.52
N SER A 9 -12.79 1.59 -3.98
CA SER A 9 -12.47 0.16 -3.96
C SER A 9 -12.33 -0.33 -2.53
N LEU A 10 -11.16 -0.16 -1.89
CA LEU A 10 -10.97 -0.51 -0.48
C LEU A 10 -11.60 0.50 0.47
N LEU A 11 -11.56 1.79 0.10
CA LEU A 11 -12.15 2.90 0.83
C LEU A 11 -13.51 3.23 0.22
N ASP A 12 -14.54 3.25 1.05
CA ASP A 12 -15.86 3.69 0.63
C ASP A 12 -15.81 5.14 0.10
N HIS A 13 -16.47 5.38 -1.03
CA HIS A 13 -16.38 6.65 -1.74
C HIS A 13 -17.00 7.83 -0.96
N HIS A 14 -17.92 7.55 -0.03
CA HIS A 14 -18.65 8.59 0.71
C HIS A 14 -18.09 8.84 2.10
N SER A 15 -17.79 7.77 2.82
CA SER A 15 -17.35 7.80 4.22
C SER A 15 -15.85 7.71 4.39
N TYR A 16 -15.12 7.31 3.34
CA TYR A 16 -13.69 7.03 3.39
C TYR A 16 -13.30 5.93 4.39
N SER A 17 -14.27 5.13 4.85
CA SER A 17 -14.04 4.02 5.77
C SER A 17 -13.64 2.75 5.02
N TYR A 18 -12.82 1.92 5.66
CA TYR A 18 -12.47 0.57 5.24
C TYR A 18 -13.11 -0.51 6.14
N ASP A 19 -14.03 -0.14 7.04
CA ASP A 19 -14.62 -1.07 8.02
C ASP A 19 -15.31 -2.26 7.35
N ALA A 20 -15.97 -2.02 6.22
CA ALA A 20 -16.61 -3.05 5.42
C ALA A 20 -15.61 -4.09 4.88
N ALA A 21 -14.35 -3.71 4.70
CA ALA A 21 -13.28 -4.58 4.21
C ALA A 21 -12.56 -5.35 5.33
N LEU A 22 -12.73 -4.97 6.61
CA LEU A 22 -12.04 -5.60 7.74
C LEU A 22 -12.11 -7.13 7.77
N PRO A 23 -13.26 -7.80 7.49
CA PRO A 23 -13.31 -9.26 7.45
C PRO A 23 -12.38 -9.87 6.39
N ALA A 24 -12.31 -9.25 5.21
CA ALA A 24 -11.43 -9.70 4.12
C ALA A 24 -9.96 -9.43 4.44
N LEU A 25 -9.64 -8.24 4.96
CA LEU A 25 -8.29 -7.87 5.39
C LEU A 25 -7.76 -8.84 6.46
N THR A 26 -8.59 -9.15 7.46
CA THR A 26 -8.25 -10.09 8.54
C THR A 26 -7.99 -11.49 8.00
N LEU A 27 -8.81 -11.98 7.06
CA LEU A 27 -8.61 -13.30 6.45
C LEU A 27 -7.31 -13.38 5.65
N LEU A 28 -6.96 -12.32 4.93
CA LEU A 28 -5.72 -12.25 4.16
C LEU A 28 -4.50 -12.23 5.08
N GLU A 29 -4.55 -11.47 6.18
CA GLU A 29 -3.53 -11.45 7.22
C GLU A 29 -3.32 -12.85 7.84
N GLN A 30 -4.40 -13.52 8.27
CA GLN A 30 -4.34 -14.87 8.83
C GLN A 30 -3.74 -15.90 7.86
N LYS A 31 -3.92 -15.69 6.55
CA LYS A 31 -3.35 -16.53 5.50
C LYS A 31 -1.94 -16.13 5.07
N ASN A 32 -1.35 -15.11 5.72
CA ASN A 32 -0.07 -14.51 5.34
C ASN A 32 -0.05 -14.09 3.86
N ILE A 33 -1.16 -13.57 3.35
CA ILE A 33 -1.29 -13.08 1.97
C ILE A 33 -1.06 -11.56 2.00
N PRO A 34 0.05 -11.04 1.42
CA PRO A 34 0.30 -9.62 1.40
C PRO A 34 -0.74 -8.86 0.59
N ILE A 35 -1.11 -7.68 1.07
CA ILE A 35 -1.98 -6.72 0.39
C ILE A 35 -1.13 -5.54 -0.03
N ILE A 36 -1.12 -5.25 -1.33
CA ILE A 36 -0.40 -4.11 -1.91
C ILE A 36 -1.44 -3.08 -2.32
N PHE A 37 -1.36 -1.90 -1.70
CA PHE A 37 -2.17 -0.77 -2.13
C PHE A 37 -1.63 -0.20 -3.43
N CYS A 38 -2.52 0.13 -4.36
CA CYS A 38 -2.21 0.77 -5.62
C CYS A 38 -3.14 1.96 -5.81
N SER A 39 -2.63 3.18 -5.94
CA SER A 39 -3.50 4.35 -6.05
C SER A 39 -2.91 5.41 -6.97
N SER A 40 -3.75 6.31 -7.45
CA SER A 40 -3.35 7.55 -8.13
C SER A 40 -2.75 8.59 -7.18
N LYS A 41 -2.91 8.38 -5.85
CA LYS A 41 -2.40 9.26 -4.81
C LYS A 41 -0.89 9.42 -4.83
N THR A 42 -0.45 10.58 -4.37
CA THR A 42 0.95 10.91 -4.13
C THR A 42 1.52 10.11 -2.95
N ARG A 43 2.85 10.08 -2.83
CA ARG A 43 3.54 9.50 -1.68
C ARG A 43 3.04 10.05 -0.34
N ALA A 44 2.89 11.37 -0.24
CA ALA A 44 2.52 12.04 1.01
C ALA A 44 1.11 11.67 1.48
N GLU A 45 0.17 11.51 0.55
CA GLU A 45 -1.18 11.06 0.86
C GLU A 45 -1.19 9.59 1.29
N MET A 46 -0.44 8.75 0.57
CA MET A 46 -0.34 7.32 0.86
C MET A 46 0.35 7.03 2.20
N ASP A 47 1.37 7.81 2.57
CA ASP A 47 2.06 7.68 3.86
C ASP A 47 1.10 7.92 5.03
N ARG A 48 0.19 8.90 4.92
CA ARG A 48 -0.85 9.13 5.94
C ARG A 48 -1.81 7.95 6.03
N LEU A 49 -2.34 7.51 4.89
CA LEU A 49 -3.32 6.42 4.84
C LEU A 49 -2.76 5.09 5.35
N ARG A 50 -1.53 4.73 4.97
CA ARG A 50 -0.93 3.47 5.44
C ARG A 50 -0.72 3.47 6.95
N ILE A 51 -0.36 4.62 7.54
CA ILE A 51 -0.18 4.75 8.99
C ILE A 51 -1.52 4.54 9.69
N ASP A 52 -2.57 5.22 9.22
CA ASP A 52 -3.92 5.12 9.79
C ASP A 52 -4.51 3.71 9.67
N MET A 53 -4.16 2.97 8.61
CA MET A 53 -4.61 1.61 8.34
C MET A 53 -3.68 0.51 8.90
N GLY A 54 -2.57 0.87 9.55
CA GLY A 54 -1.57 -0.09 10.02
C GLY A 54 -0.92 -0.90 8.89
N HIS A 55 -0.88 -0.38 7.67
CA HIS A 55 -0.35 -1.06 6.49
C HIS A 55 1.16 -0.92 6.44
N ALA A 56 1.87 -2.03 6.64
CA ALA A 56 3.34 -2.06 6.60
C ALA A 56 3.91 -2.43 5.22
N ALA A 57 3.14 -3.13 4.37
CA ALA A 57 3.63 -3.67 3.11
C ALA A 57 4.01 -2.60 2.07
N PRO A 58 4.71 -2.95 0.99
CA PRO A 58 4.97 -2.03 -0.11
C PRO A 58 3.67 -1.55 -0.75
N PHE A 59 3.73 -0.40 -1.41
CA PHE A 59 2.58 0.19 -2.07
C PHE A 59 3.01 0.94 -3.33
N ILE A 60 2.03 1.16 -4.20
CA ILE A 60 2.19 1.77 -5.51
C ILE A 60 1.49 3.13 -5.49
N ILE A 61 2.19 4.16 -5.95
CA ILE A 61 1.72 5.54 -6.00
C ILE A 61 1.58 6.01 -7.45
N GLU A 62 0.83 7.10 -7.63
CA GLU A 62 0.76 7.84 -8.90
C GLU A 62 0.51 6.93 -10.11
N ASN A 63 -0.44 5.99 -9.97
CA ASN A 63 -0.85 5.04 -11.01
C ASN A 63 0.30 4.14 -11.51
N GLY A 64 1.25 3.78 -10.66
CA GLY A 64 2.36 2.91 -11.04
C GLY A 64 3.66 3.64 -11.34
N ALA A 65 3.72 4.96 -11.19
CA ALA A 65 4.95 5.71 -11.46
C ALA A 65 6.09 5.34 -10.50
N ALA A 66 5.78 4.91 -9.27
CA ALA A 66 6.77 4.44 -8.32
C ALA A 66 6.25 3.38 -7.35
N ILE A 67 7.19 2.57 -6.83
CA ILE A 67 6.98 1.60 -5.75
C ILE A 67 7.63 2.15 -4.48
N CYS A 68 6.88 2.14 -3.39
CA CYS A 68 7.26 2.68 -2.10
C CYS A 68 7.25 1.58 -1.03
N GLY A 69 7.89 1.83 0.11
CA GLY A 69 7.78 0.92 1.24
C GLY A 69 8.84 -0.20 1.25
N LEU A 70 9.85 -0.13 0.39
CA LEU A 70 10.91 -1.14 0.31
C LEU A 70 12.14 -0.72 1.13
N THR A 71 12.82 -1.73 1.68
CA THR A 71 14.14 -1.57 2.31
C THR A 71 15.10 -2.55 1.65
N HIS A 72 16.19 -2.02 1.09
CA HIS A 72 17.23 -2.84 0.48
C HIS A 72 18.62 -2.30 0.79
N ARG A 73 19.61 -3.19 0.95
CA ARG A 73 21.04 -2.80 0.96
C ARG A 73 21.83 -3.82 0.16
N ASN A 74 22.72 -3.34 -0.71
CA ASN A 74 23.73 -4.15 -1.42
C ASN A 74 23.17 -5.40 -2.14
N GLY A 75 21.99 -5.31 -2.76
CA GLY A 75 21.41 -6.48 -3.44
C GLY A 75 20.44 -7.30 -2.59
N ALA A 76 20.42 -7.10 -1.27
CA ALA A 76 19.57 -7.86 -0.34
C ALA A 76 18.31 -7.09 0.08
N PHE A 77 17.15 -7.73 -0.05
CA PHE A 77 15.88 -7.26 0.51
C PHE A 77 15.92 -7.37 2.05
N LEU A 78 15.71 -6.24 2.74
CA LEU A 78 15.84 -6.13 4.20
C LEU A 78 14.50 -6.02 4.93
N GLY A 79 13.40 -5.76 4.22
CA GLY A 79 12.07 -5.62 4.83
C GLY A 79 11.24 -4.50 4.22
N TRP A 80 10.22 -4.10 4.97
CA TRP A 80 9.23 -3.10 4.58
C TRP A 80 9.20 -1.90 5.55
N ASP A 81 10.36 -1.38 5.97
CA ASP A 81 10.45 -0.20 6.86
C ASP A 81 10.21 1.13 6.14
N GLY A 82 10.21 1.08 4.80
CA GLY A 82 9.54 2.03 3.94
C GLY A 82 10.21 3.37 3.70
N SER A 83 11.53 3.46 3.85
CA SER A 83 12.27 4.67 3.52
C SER A 83 12.46 4.89 2.02
N GLU A 84 12.48 3.83 1.19
CA GLU A 84 12.84 3.98 -0.22
C GLU A 84 11.62 4.04 -1.16
N THR A 85 11.84 4.75 -2.26
CA THR A 85 10.96 4.87 -3.41
C THR A 85 11.74 4.49 -4.66
N ILE A 86 11.25 3.51 -5.41
CA ILE A 86 11.80 3.08 -6.70
C ILE A 86 10.91 3.65 -7.80
N ALA A 87 11.42 4.62 -8.55
CA ALA A 87 10.71 5.17 -9.70
C ALA A 87 10.76 4.19 -10.89
N LEU A 88 9.61 3.95 -11.52
CA LEU A 88 9.46 3.17 -12.75
C LEU A 88 9.20 4.05 -13.97
N GLY A 89 8.69 5.27 -13.74
CA GLY A 89 8.44 6.28 -14.76
C GLY A 89 8.83 7.68 -14.27
N LYS A 90 8.34 8.72 -14.95
CA LYS A 90 8.35 10.07 -14.36
C LYS A 90 7.17 10.13 -13.37
N PRO A 91 7.41 10.21 -12.05
CA PRO A 91 6.35 10.59 -11.13
C PRO A 91 5.83 11.98 -11.50
#